data_AF-A0A954NK64-F1
#
_entry.id   AF-A0A954NK64-F1
#
_cell.length_a   1.000
_cell.length_b   1.000
_cell.length_c   1.000
_cell.angle_alpha   90.00
_cell.angle_beta   90.00
_cell.angle_gamma   90.00
#
_symmetry.space_group_name_H-M   'P 1'
#
loop_
_entity.id
_entity.type
_entity.pdbx_description
1 polymer ?
#
loop_
_entity_poly.entity_id
_entity_poly.type
_entity_poly.pdbx_seq_one_letter_code
_entity_poly.pdbx_strand_id
1 'polypeptide(L)'
;MKLKFKVQPYQTNAVNDVVDCFAGQPMTSGLTYRIDPGRKAQASAFEEGFKNADLALTDVQILENIQKVQRRQNLPVSQSLTDFTTFNARGERVPVAATYKRDALAATRVHLDVEMETGTGKTYCYIKTIFEMNKRYGWSKFIIMVPSIAIREGVYKSLQITADHFTESYGKKARF
;
A
#
# COMPACT_ATOMS: atom_id res chain seq x y z
N MET A 1 -28.56 10.80 -2.38
CA MET A 1 -28.62 9.56 -3.19
C MET A 1 -27.55 8.61 -2.66
N LYS A 2 -27.91 7.39 -2.20
CA LYS A 2 -26.93 6.39 -1.76
C LYS A 2 -26.38 5.66 -2.97
N LEU A 3 -25.07 5.80 -3.24
CA LEU A 3 -24.40 5.07 -4.30
C LEU A 3 -24.25 3.61 -3.87
N LYS A 4 -24.71 2.67 -4.71
CA LYS A 4 -24.50 1.23 -4.51
C LYS A 4 -23.22 0.81 -5.21
N PHE A 5 -22.22 0.38 -4.45
CA PHE A 5 -21.00 -0.16 -5.02
C PHE A 5 -21.18 -1.64 -5.37
N LYS A 6 -20.88 -1.99 -6.61
CA LYS A 6 -20.77 -3.39 -7.03
C LYS A 6 -19.30 -3.78 -6.99
N VAL A 7 -18.93 -4.62 -6.03
CA VAL A 7 -17.57 -5.15 -5.93
C VAL A 7 -17.39 -6.21 -7.01
N GLN A 8 -16.39 -6.01 -7.87
CA GLN A 8 -16.08 -6.98 -8.92
C GLN A 8 -15.04 -7.99 -8.41
N PRO A 9 -15.08 -9.26 -8.88
CA PRO A 9 -14.12 -10.28 -8.43
C PRO A 9 -12.67 -9.91 -8.69
N TYR A 10 -12.36 -9.36 -9.87
CA TYR A 10 -10.99 -8.96 -10.22
C TYR A 10 -10.43 -7.88 -9.28
N GLN A 11 -11.28 -6.98 -8.76
CA GLN A 11 -10.85 -5.96 -7.79
C GLN A 11 -10.47 -6.61 -6.46
N THR A 12 -11.23 -7.61 -6.03
CA THR A 12 -10.93 -8.34 -4.79
C THR A 12 -9.68 -9.20 -4.94
N ASN A 13 -9.48 -9.81 -6.11
CA ASN A 13 -8.26 -10.56 -6.41
C ASN A 13 -7.04 -9.66 -6.38
N ALA A 14 -7.07 -8.50 -7.06
CA ALA A 14 -5.97 -7.54 -7.04
C ALA A 14 -5.64 -7.05 -5.63
N VAL A 15 -6.66 -6.80 -4.80
CA VAL A 15 -6.46 -6.43 -3.39
C VAL A 15 -5.79 -7.56 -2.61
N ASN A 16 -6.28 -8.79 -2.75
CA ASN A 16 -5.71 -9.95 -2.08
C ASN A 16 -4.28 -10.23 -2.52
N ASP A 17 -3.95 -10.09 -3.81
CA ASP A 17 -2.59 -10.28 -4.32
C ASP A 17 -1.59 -9.37 -3.61
N VAL A 18 -1.94 -8.09 -3.39
CA VAL A 18 -1.06 -7.16 -2.66
C VAL A 18 -0.96 -7.51 -1.17
N VAL A 19 -2.07 -7.90 -0.54
CA VAL A 19 -2.11 -8.22 0.89
C VAL A 19 -1.37 -9.53 1.20
N ASP A 20 -1.44 -10.50 0.29
CA ASP A 20 -0.79 -11.81 0.40
C ASP A 20 0.74 -11.71 0.29
N CYS A 21 1.29 -10.66 -0.33
CA CYS A 21 2.74 -10.39 -0.31
C CYS A 21 3.30 -10.23 1.12
N PHE A 22 2.46 -9.85 2.07
CA PHE A 22 2.82 -9.68 3.49
C PHE A 22 2.26 -10.80 4.39
N ALA A 23 1.86 -11.93 3.81
CA ALA A 23 1.35 -13.06 4.58
C ALA A 23 2.38 -13.50 5.65
N GLY A 24 1.90 -13.69 6.88
CA GLY A 24 2.74 -14.00 8.05
C GLY A 24 3.16 -12.79 8.88
N GLN A 25 2.90 -11.57 8.43
CA GLN A 25 3.09 -10.37 9.28
C GLN A 25 2.12 -10.43 10.49
N PRO A 26 2.61 -10.23 11.72
CA PRO A 26 1.75 -10.23 12.91
C PRO A 26 0.78 -9.04 12.89
N MET A 27 -0.43 -9.28 13.40
CA MET A 27 -1.41 -8.22 13.61
C MET A 27 -0.99 -7.40 14.84
N THR A 28 -0.52 -6.18 14.63
CA THR A 28 -0.14 -5.27 15.72
C THR A 28 -0.82 -3.93 15.52
N SER A 29 -1.82 -3.64 16.36
CA SER A 29 -2.55 -2.37 16.34
C SER A 29 -2.11 -1.46 17.47
N GLY A 30 -1.93 -0.16 17.20
CA GLY A 30 -1.83 0.85 18.25
C GLY A 30 -0.48 0.92 18.94
N LEU A 31 0.63 0.91 18.18
CA LEU A 31 1.94 1.26 18.72
C LEU A 31 1.95 2.75 19.09
N THR A 32 1.66 3.01 20.36
CA THR A 32 1.87 4.29 21.01
C THR A 32 3.35 4.41 21.34
N TYR A 33 4.02 5.43 20.81
CA TYR A 33 5.38 5.77 21.20
C TYR A 33 5.39 7.18 21.78
N ARG A 34 6.33 7.47 22.67
CA ARG A 34 6.52 8.83 23.18
C ARG A 34 7.35 9.63 22.18
N ILE A 35 6.85 10.79 21.78
CA ILE A 35 7.63 11.72 20.96
C ILE A 35 8.65 12.42 21.86
N ASP A 36 9.94 12.33 21.51
CA ASP A 36 10.98 13.15 22.14
C ASP A 36 10.92 14.56 21.52
N PRO A 37 10.61 15.60 22.30
CA PRO A 37 10.42 16.96 21.79
C PRO A 37 11.72 17.68 21.41
N GLY A 38 12.89 17.10 21.67
CA GLY A 38 14.18 17.72 21.37
C GLY A 38 14.41 19.03 22.13
N ARG A 39 15.28 19.90 21.58
CA ARG A 39 15.84 21.08 22.29
C ARG A 39 14.88 22.26 22.51
N LYS A 40 13.61 22.18 22.10
CA LYS A 40 12.63 23.25 22.33
C LYS A 40 12.04 23.12 23.73
N ALA A 41 12.36 24.08 24.59
CA ALA A 41 11.80 24.22 25.94
C ALA A 41 10.33 24.70 25.89
N GLN A 42 9.44 23.84 25.40
CA GLN A 42 8.01 23.80 25.68
C GLN A 42 7.40 22.72 24.78
N ALA A 43 7.54 21.48 25.22
CA ALA A 43 6.62 20.43 24.81
C ALA A 43 5.81 20.05 26.03
N SER A 44 4.49 19.99 25.87
CA SER A 44 3.64 19.22 26.76
C SER A 44 4.25 17.82 26.88
N ALA A 45 4.51 17.36 28.11
CA ALA A 45 5.16 16.08 28.41
C ALA A 45 4.32 14.83 28.02
N PHE A 46 3.38 14.97 27.08
CA PHE A 46 2.31 14.03 26.80
C PHE A 46 1.95 13.90 25.30
N GLU A 47 2.83 14.28 24.37
CA GLU A 47 2.58 13.93 22.95
C GLU A 47 2.87 12.46 22.69
N GLU A 48 1.81 11.65 22.76
CA GLU A 48 1.78 10.29 22.25
C GLU A 48 1.82 10.32 20.71
N GLY A 49 2.91 9.80 20.16
CA GLY A 49 3.06 9.52 18.75
C GLY A 49 2.45 8.18 18.37
N PHE A 50 1.97 8.09 17.14
CA PHE A 50 1.42 6.86 16.58
C PHE A 50 2.17 6.50 15.31
N LYS A 51 2.72 5.29 15.24
CA LYS A 51 3.31 4.74 14.01
C LYS A 51 2.72 3.37 13.69
N ASN A 52 2.85 2.95 12.43
CA ASN A 52 2.59 1.55 12.08
C ASN A 52 3.66 0.64 12.69
N ALA A 53 3.30 -0.61 12.96
CA ALA A 53 4.28 -1.63 13.28
C ALA A 53 5.26 -1.82 12.10
N ASP A 54 6.53 -1.98 12.43
CA ASP A 54 7.57 -2.25 11.44
C ASP A 54 7.33 -3.62 10.77
N LEU A 55 7.86 -3.81 9.57
CA LEU A 55 7.82 -5.09 8.88
C LEU A 55 8.66 -6.12 9.66
N ALA A 56 8.00 -7.12 10.23
CA ALA A 56 8.64 -8.19 10.99
C ALA A 56 9.14 -9.31 10.07
N LEU A 57 8.60 -9.39 8.85
CA LEU A 57 9.02 -10.36 7.84
C LEU A 57 10.44 -10.05 7.35
N THR A 58 11.21 -11.12 7.16
CA THR A 58 12.52 -11.05 6.49
C THR A 58 12.35 -10.86 4.99
N ASP A 59 13.37 -10.32 4.34
CA ASP A 59 13.42 -10.12 2.89
C ASP A 59 13.18 -11.43 2.12
N VAL A 60 13.67 -12.55 2.66
CA VAL A 60 13.46 -13.89 2.10
C VAL A 60 11.98 -14.27 2.14
N GLN A 61 11.30 -14.08 3.28
CA GLN A 61 9.88 -14.39 3.42
C GLN A 61 9.01 -13.51 2.51
N ILE A 62 9.34 -12.21 2.41
CA ILE A 62 8.63 -11.28 1.52
C ILE A 62 8.81 -11.71 0.06
N LEU A 63 10.04 -12.04 -0.35
CA LEU A 63 10.33 -12.52 -1.70
C LEU A 63 9.55 -13.81 -2.00
N GLU A 64 9.55 -14.79 -1.09
CA GLU A 64 8.77 -16.02 -1.27
C GLU A 64 7.27 -15.76 -1.44
N ASN A 65 6.70 -14.84 -0.66
CA ASN A 65 5.30 -14.46 -0.79
C ASN A 65 5.01 -13.80 -2.14
N ILE A 66 5.87 -12.88 -2.58
CA ILE A 66 5.76 -12.24 -3.90
C ILE A 66 5.85 -13.29 -5.02
N GLN A 67 6.79 -14.23 -4.94
CA GLN A 67 6.93 -15.29 -5.92
C GLN A 67 5.70 -16.21 -5.96
N LYS A 68 5.07 -16.50 -4.82
CA LYS A 68 3.80 -17.25 -4.78
C LYS A 68 2.68 -16.50 -5.51
N VAL A 69 2.54 -15.20 -5.28
CA VAL A 69 1.56 -14.35 -5.97
C VAL A 69 1.86 -14.30 -7.47
N GLN A 70 3.11 -14.09 -7.87
CA GLN A 70 3.53 -14.07 -9.27
C GLN A 70 3.19 -15.38 -9.99
N ARG A 71 3.51 -16.54 -9.39
CA ARG A 71 3.16 -17.86 -9.96
C ARG A 71 1.65 -18.03 -10.11
N ARG A 72 0.87 -17.62 -9.10
CA ARG A 72 -0.61 -17.67 -9.12
C ARG A 72 -1.20 -16.82 -10.24
N GLN A 73 -0.60 -15.65 -10.51
CA GLN A 73 -1.03 -14.73 -11.57
C GLN A 73 -0.34 -15.00 -12.93
N ASN A 74 0.42 -16.09 -13.04
CA ASN A 74 1.19 -16.45 -14.23
C ASN A 74 2.13 -15.33 -14.72
N LEU A 75 2.81 -14.66 -13.79
CA LEU A 75 3.76 -13.58 -14.03
C LEU A 75 5.21 -14.10 -13.97
N PRO A 76 6.16 -13.41 -14.64
CA PRO A 76 7.58 -13.67 -14.47
C PRO A 76 8.01 -13.57 -13.01
N VAL A 77 8.74 -14.58 -12.53
CA VAL A 77 9.11 -14.71 -11.12
C VAL A 77 10.39 -13.94 -10.82
N SER A 78 10.33 -13.03 -9.84
CA SER A 78 11.49 -12.22 -9.41
C SER A 78 12.53 -13.07 -8.68
N GLN A 79 13.81 -12.81 -8.95
CA GLN A 79 14.93 -13.49 -8.26
C GLN A 79 15.39 -12.72 -7.01
N SER A 80 15.19 -11.39 -6.98
CA SER A 80 15.53 -10.52 -5.86
C SER A 80 14.49 -9.40 -5.70
N LEU A 81 14.41 -8.82 -4.50
CA LEU A 81 13.62 -7.61 -4.21
C LEU A 81 14.25 -6.33 -4.80
N THR A 82 15.50 -6.42 -5.29
CA THR A 82 16.25 -5.27 -5.83
C THR A 82 16.26 -5.23 -7.36
N ASP A 83 15.57 -6.16 -8.01
CA ASP A 83 15.53 -6.27 -9.46
C ASP A 83 14.39 -5.42 -10.01
N PHE A 84 14.73 -4.22 -10.46
CA PHE A 84 13.78 -3.27 -11.04
C PHE A 84 13.90 -3.29 -12.57
N THR A 85 12.75 -3.34 -13.24
CA THR A 85 12.66 -3.30 -14.71
C THR A 85 11.69 -2.21 -15.16
N THR A 86 11.95 -1.63 -16.32
CA THR A 86 11.03 -0.70 -17.01
C THR A 86 10.76 -1.21 -18.42
N PHE A 87 9.72 -0.69 -19.06
CA PHE A 87 9.49 -0.93 -20.48
C PHE A 87 10.21 0.12 -21.32
N ASN A 88 10.89 -0.31 -22.39
CA ASN A 88 11.46 0.60 -23.37
C ASN A 88 10.40 1.08 -24.38
N ALA A 89 10.76 1.98 -25.29
CA ALA A 89 9.85 2.50 -26.33
C ALA A 89 9.30 1.41 -27.28
N ARG A 90 9.91 0.22 -27.30
CA ARG A 90 9.49 -0.95 -28.09
C ARG A 90 8.61 -1.91 -27.29
N GLY A 91 8.32 -1.62 -26.02
CA GLY A 91 7.52 -2.46 -25.13
C GLY A 91 8.28 -3.65 -24.52
N GLU A 92 9.60 -3.69 -24.63
CA GLU A 92 10.43 -4.75 -24.04
C GLU A 92 10.79 -4.39 -22.59
N ARG A 93 10.79 -5.40 -21.70
CA ARG A 93 11.26 -5.23 -20.32
C ARG A 93 12.78 -5.13 -20.30
N VAL A 94 13.30 -4.02 -19.81
CA VAL A 94 14.73 -3.74 -19.66
C VAL A 94 15.06 -3.35 -18.22
N PRO A 95 16.29 -3.60 -17.74
CA PRO A 95 16.72 -3.11 -16.44
C PRO A 95 16.65 -1.58 -16.33
N VAL A 96 16.29 -1.07 -15.15
CA VAL A 96 16.33 0.37 -14.88
C VAL A 96 17.76 0.89 -14.77
N ALA A 97 17.93 2.22 -14.92
CA ALA A 97 19.21 2.88 -14.68
C ALA A 97 19.70 2.70 -13.23
N ALA A 98 21.02 2.63 -13.04
CA ALA A 98 21.63 2.43 -11.72
C ALA A 98 21.25 3.53 -10.70
N THR A 99 21.06 4.77 -11.17
CA THR A 99 20.61 5.90 -10.33
C THR A 99 19.23 5.63 -9.74
N TYR A 100 18.27 5.18 -10.55
CA TYR A 100 16.94 4.82 -10.09
C TYR A 100 16.99 3.71 -9.05
N LYS A 101 17.78 2.65 -9.29
CA LYS A 101 17.91 1.53 -8.34
C LYS A 101 18.44 2.01 -6.99
N ARG A 102 19.43 2.90 -6.97
CA ARG A 102 19.97 3.46 -5.73
C ARG A 102 18.91 4.27 -4.96
N ASP A 103 18.21 5.16 -5.66
CA ASP A 103 17.26 6.06 -5.01
C ASP A 103 16.00 5.32 -4.54
N ALA A 104 15.56 4.29 -5.28
CA ALA A 104 14.46 3.41 -4.88
C ALA A 104 14.78 2.66 -3.58
N LEU A 105 15.95 2.00 -3.52
CA LEU A 105 16.39 1.25 -2.34
C LEU A 105 16.66 2.13 -1.12
N ALA A 106 16.97 3.41 -1.33
CA ALA A 106 17.08 4.38 -0.24
C ALA A 106 15.72 4.78 0.35
N ALA A 107 14.64 4.70 -0.44
CA ALA A 107 13.30 5.10 -0.01
C ALA A 107 12.57 4.01 0.79
N THR A 108 12.63 2.76 0.32
CA THR A 108 12.01 1.62 1.00
C THR A 108 12.68 0.31 0.59
N ARG A 109 12.56 -0.70 1.44
CA ARG A 109 13.03 -2.06 1.17
C ARG A 109 12.12 -2.81 0.18
N VAL A 110 10.82 -2.50 0.14
CA VAL A 110 9.82 -3.26 -0.62
C VAL A 110 9.13 -2.35 -1.61
N HIS A 111 9.11 -2.78 -2.87
CA HIS A 111 8.40 -2.13 -3.96
C HIS A 111 7.48 -3.16 -4.63
N LEU A 112 6.20 -2.81 -4.78
CA LEU A 112 5.20 -3.65 -5.42
C LEU A 112 4.53 -2.85 -6.52
N ASP A 113 4.52 -3.41 -7.73
CA ASP A 113 3.83 -2.82 -8.87
C ASP A 113 2.51 -3.54 -9.10
N VAL A 114 1.43 -2.75 -9.24
CA VAL A 114 0.10 -3.26 -9.55
C VAL A 114 -0.36 -2.60 -10.84
N GLU A 115 -0.33 -3.36 -11.92
CA GLU A 115 -0.74 -2.89 -13.25
C GLU A 115 -2.25 -3.12 -13.44
N MET A 116 -2.96 -2.05 -13.80
CA MET A 116 -4.41 -2.09 -13.97
C MET A 116 -4.85 -1.13 -15.07
N GLU A 117 -5.68 -1.62 -15.98
CA GLU A 117 -6.21 -0.85 -17.10
C GLU A 117 -7.05 0.36 -16.62
N THR A 118 -7.15 1.39 -17.45
CA THR A 118 -8.05 2.53 -17.21
C THR A 118 -9.50 2.06 -17.07
N GLY A 119 -10.29 2.72 -16.21
CA GLY A 119 -11.69 2.34 -15.97
C GLY A 119 -11.93 1.11 -15.08
N THR A 120 -10.91 0.34 -14.67
CA THR A 120 -11.08 -0.88 -13.84
C THR A 120 -11.21 -0.61 -12.32
N GLY A 121 -11.16 0.66 -11.90
CA GLY A 121 -11.33 1.02 -10.49
C GLY A 121 -10.07 0.85 -9.63
N LYS A 122 -8.89 1.17 -10.17
CA LYS A 122 -7.62 1.25 -9.44
C LYS A 122 -7.74 1.96 -8.10
N THR A 123 -8.43 3.10 -8.11
CA THR A 123 -8.70 3.94 -6.93
C THR A 123 -9.40 3.18 -5.83
N TYR A 124 -10.46 2.45 -6.19
CA TYR A 124 -11.19 1.62 -5.25
C TYR A 124 -10.31 0.49 -4.69
N CYS A 125 -9.48 -0.13 -5.54
CA CYS A 125 -8.63 -1.24 -5.15
C CYS A 125 -7.59 -0.81 -4.12
N TYR A 126 -6.81 0.25 -4.34
CA TYR A 126 -5.81 0.64 -3.34
C TYR A 126 -6.45 1.12 -2.01
N ILE A 127 -7.63 1.76 -2.05
CA ILE A 127 -8.35 2.13 -0.82
C ILE A 127 -8.78 0.86 -0.09
N LYS A 128 -9.36 -0.12 -0.80
CA LYS A 128 -9.74 -1.40 -0.20
C LYS A 128 -8.52 -2.16 0.35
N THR A 129 -7.37 -2.11 -0.34
CA THR A 129 -6.10 -2.65 0.16
C THR A 129 -5.69 -2.01 1.48
N ILE A 130 -5.82 -0.69 1.63
CA ILE A 130 -5.55 0.00 2.90
C ILE A 130 -6.42 -0.58 4.04
N PHE A 131 -7.72 -0.80 3.79
CA PHE A 131 -8.61 -1.41 4.80
C PHE A 131 -8.27 -2.87 5.10
N GLU A 132 -7.92 -3.67 4.09
CA GLU A 132 -7.48 -5.06 4.29
C GLU A 132 -6.16 -5.15 5.07
N MET A 133 -5.18 -4.30 4.75
CA MET A 133 -3.92 -4.21 5.49
C MET A 133 -4.15 -3.81 6.94
N ASN A 134 -5.09 -2.88 7.20
CA ASN A 134 -5.49 -2.54 8.56
C ASN A 134 -6.13 -3.73 9.28
N LYS A 135 -7.03 -4.44 8.61
CA LYS A 135 -7.74 -5.59 9.17
C LYS A 135 -6.80 -6.74 9.51
N ARG A 136 -5.86 -7.06 8.62
CA ARG A 136 -4.98 -8.23 8.76
C ARG A 136 -3.73 -7.95 9.59
N TYR A 137 -3.12 -6.77 9.43
CA TYR A 137 -1.80 -6.47 10.00
C TYR A 137 -1.81 -5.30 10.99
N GLY A 138 -2.94 -4.58 11.11
CA GLY A 138 -3.07 -3.48 12.08
C GLY A 138 -2.52 -2.13 11.62
N TRP A 139 -1.94 -2.05 10.41
CA TRP A 139 -1.44 -0.80 9.83
C TRP A 139 -2.57 0.21 9.63
N SER A 140 -2.40 1.43 10.14
CA SER A 140 -3.46 2.46 10.20
C SER A 140 -3.07 3.78 9.53
N LYS A 141 -1.79 4.00 9.26
CA LYS A 141 -1.27 5.22 8.60
C LYS A 141 -0.76 4.89 7.21
N PHE A 142 -1.25 5.61 6.22
CA PHE A 142 -0.89 5.42 4.81
C PHE A 142 -0.73 6.79 4.15
N ILE A 143 0.19 6.89 3.20
CA ILE A 143 0.44 8.09 2.41
C ILE A 143 0.10 7.76 0.96
N ILE A 144 -0.81 8.52 0.36
CA ILE A 144 -1.16 8.40 -1.06
C ILE A 144 -0.48 9.55 -1.80
N MET A 145 0.55 9.23 -2.57
CA MET A 145 1.25 10.20 -3.42
C MET A 145 0.56 10.29 -4.78
N VAL A 146 0.30 11.51 -5.23
CA VAL A 146 -0.38 11.78 -6.52
C VAL A 146 0.40 12.81 -7.34
N PRO A 147 0.39 12.72 -8.68
CA PRO A 147 1.25 13.56 -9.53
C PRO A 147 0.66 14.95 -9.82
N SER A 148 -0.62 15.20 -9.53
CA SER A 148 -1.26 16.49 -9.79
C SER A 148 -2.37 16.81 -8.80
N ILE A 149 -2.70 18.10 -8.69
CA ILE A 149 -3.80 18.60 -7.84
C ILE A 149 -5.15 18.03 -8.30
N ALA A 150 -5.40 17.95 -9.62
CA ALA A 150 -6.64 17.40 -10.15
C ALA A 150 -6.85 15.94 -9.73
N ILE A 151 -5.79 15.12 -9.75
CA ILE A 151 -5.85 13.74 -9.28
C ILE A 151 -6.07 13.70 -7.76
N ARG A 152 -5.41 14.58 -7.00
CA ARG A 152 -5.64 14.71 -5.55
C ARG A 152 -7.10 14.94 -5.20
N GLU A 153 -7.75 15.90 -5.86
CA GLU A 153 -9.18 16.20 -5.63
C GLU A 153 -10.08 15.00 -6.00
N GLY A 154 -9.76 14.31 -7.09
CA GLY A 154 -10.47 13.08 -7.49
C GLY A 154 -10.34 11.95 -6.45
N VAL A 155 -9.14 11.76 -5.89
CA VAL A 155 -8.90 10.79 -4.80
C VAL A 155 -9.65 11.20 -3.53
N TYR A 156 -9.57 12.47 -3.14
CA TYR A 156 -10.28 13.01 -1.98
C TYR A 156 -11.78 12.77 -2.08
N LYS A 157 -12.37 13.05 -3.26
CA LYS A 157 -13.78 12.79 -3.52
C LYS A 157 -14.12 11.29 -3.48
N SER A 158 -13.23 10.44 -3.98
CA SER A 158 -13.39 8.98 -3.92
C SER A 158 -13.41 8.45 -2.49
N LEU A 159 -12.55 8.97 -1.62
CA LEU A 159 -12.54 8.65 -0.18
C LEU A 159 -13.85 9.06 0.50
N GLN A 160 -14.39 10.24 0.19
CA GLN A 160 -15.68 10.68 0.71
C GLN A 160 -16.83 9.77 0.26
N ILE A 161 -16.90 9.48 -1.04
CA ILE A 161 -17.98 8.68 -1.65
C ILE A 161 -17.97 7.24 -1.14
N THR A 162 -16.78 6.66 -0.92
CA THR A 162 -16.63 5.27 -0.46
C THR A 162 -16.66 5.12 1.07
N ALA A 163 -16.74 6.21 1.83
CA ALA A 163 -16.63 6.19 3.29
C ALA A 163 -17.68 5.29 3.96
N ASP A 164 -18.96 5.43 3.57
CA ASP A 164 -20.05 4.65 4.16
C ASP A 164 -19.92 3.16 3.77
N HIS A 165 -19.60 2.87 2.50
CA HIS A 165 -19.38 1.51 2.00
C HIS A 165 -18.29 0.77 2.79
N PHE A 166 -17.15 1.41 3.01
CA PHE A 166 -16.07 0.80 3.78
C PHE A 166 -16.36 0.76 5.28
N THR A 167 -17.14 1.71 5.82
CA THR A 167 -17.60 1.67 7.21
C THR A 167 -18.52 0.48 7.44
N GLU A 168 -19.47 0.23 6.54
CA GLU A 168 -20.35 -0.95 6.59
C GLU A 168 -19.55 -2.26 6.45
N SER A 169 -18.55 -2.31 5.57
CA SER A 169 -17.78 -3.52 5.28
C SER A 169 -16.72 -3.86 6.34
N TYR A 170 -16.10 -2.86 6.96
CA TYR A 170 -14.94 -3.04 7.85
C TYR A 170 -15.17 -2.51 9.28
N GLY A 171 -16.31 -1.88 9.56
CA GLY A 171 -16.59 -1.27 10.87
C GLY A 171 -15.69 -0.09 11.22
N LYS A 172 -14.97 0.48 10.23
CA LYS A 172 -14.02 1.57 10.42
C LYS A 172 -14.18 2.63 9.33
N LYS A 173 -13.95 3.89 9.71
CA LYS A 173 -13.98 5.04 8.81
C LYS A 173 -12.58 5.61 8.64
N ALA A 174 -12.15 5.78 7.39
CA ALA A 174 -10.89 6.45 7.09
C ALA A 174 -10.96 7.94 7.48
N ARG A 175 -9.87 8.46 8.03
CA ARG A 175 -9.64 9.89 8.26
C ARG A 175 -8.64 10.38 7.23
N PHE A 176 -8.99 11.44 6.51
CA PHE A 176 -8.26 11.96 5.36
C PHE A 176 -8.51 13.45 5.20
#